data_AF-C8S4J7-F1
#
_entry.id   AF-C8S4J7-F1
#
_cell.length_a   1.000
_cell.length_b   1.000
_cell.length_c   1.000
_cell.angle_alpha   90.00
_cell.angle_beta   90.00
_cell.angle_gamma   90.00
#
_symmetry.space_group_name_H-M   'P 1'
#
loop_
_entity.id
_entity.type
_entity.pdbx_description
1 polymer ?
#
loop_
_entity_poly.entity_id
_entity_poly.type
_entity_poly.pdbx_seq_one_letter_code
_entity_poly.pdbx_strand_id
1 'polypeptide(L)'
;MSDVVQKDLAEAREVCPTTSQRLLKEGALLVDVREPDEVAQVGFAGCEVVNIPLSQFEDRWQEVPRDRDVILACAAGVRSLKATYFLMYQGYTRVMNMKPGIDRWVQRGFPITGSAEAVGGSAAASSCCGGTAEAKPPPAAAACVCGDGDVTTASACCGGAAQSKSSCC
;
A
#
# COMPACT_ATOMS: atom_id res chain seq x y z
N MET A 1 18.53 -21.85 -38.45
CA MET A 1 17.12 -21.84 -38.02
C MET A 1 17.08 -21.23 -36.64
N SER A 2 16.54 -20.02 -36.58
CA SER A 2 16.08 -19.28 -35.40
C SER A 2 17.12 -18.99 -34.31
N ASP A 3 17.87 -17.90 -34.53
CA ASP A 3 18.47 -17.09 -33.47
C ASP A 3 17.40 -16.71 -32.45
N VAL A 4 17.29 -17.48 -31.38
CA VAL A 4 16.54 -17.08 -30.19
C VAL A 4 17.34 -15.94 -29.58
N VAL A 5 16.99 -14.71 -29.99
CA VAL A 5 17.50 -13.49 -29.39
C VAL A 5 17.19 -13.59 -27.90
N GLN A 6 18.21 -13.92 -27.10
CA GLN A 6 18.19 -13.73 -25.66
C GLN A 6 18.06 -12.22 -25.47
N LYS A 7 16.83 -11.73 -25.39
CA LYS A 7 16.55 -10.40 -24.87
C LYS A 7 16.92 -10.47 -23.40
N ASP A 8 18.11 -9.97 -23.06
CA ASP A 8 18.49 -9.61 -21.70
C ASP A 8 17.45 -8.60 -21.19
N LEU A 9 16.38 -9.14 -20.59
CA LEU A 9 15.33 -8.38 -19.96
C LEU A 9 15.94 -7.80 -18.69
N ALA A 10 16.18 -6.49 -18.69
CA ALA A 10 16.51 -5.76 -17.47
C ALA A 10 15.43 -6.00 -16.39
N GLU A 11 15.82 -5.92 -15.13
CA GLU A 11 14.87 -6.01 -14.02
C GLU A 11 13.77 -4.95 -14.17
N ALA A 12 12.51 -5.37 -13.98
CA ALA A 12 11.38 -4.46 -14.12
C ALA A 12 11.49 -3.33 -13.09
N ARG A 13 11.39 -2.08 -13.55
CA ARG A 13 11.46 -0.91 -12.66
C ARG A 13 10.26 -0.89 -11.72
N GLU A 14 10.49 -1.08 -10.43
CA GLU A 14 9.45 -1.01 -9.41
C GLU A 14 9.35 0.40 -8.80
N VAL A 15 8.13 0.91 -8.63
CA VAL A 15 7.83 2.23 -8.05
C VAL A 15 6.82 2.10 -6.91
N CYS A 16 6.97 2.94 -5.88
CA CYS A 16 6.04 2.99 -4.77
C CYS A 16 4.82 3.86 -5.12
N PRO A 17 3.67 3.68 -4.42
CA PRO A 17 2.43 4.44 -4.71
C PRO A 17 2.61 5.96 -4.70
N THR A 18 3.50 6.50 -3.84
CA THR A 18 3.81 7.94 -3.79
C THR A 18 4.49 8.43 -5.06
N THR A 19 5.47 7.67 -5.53
CA THR A 19 6.17 7.99 -6.78
C THR A 19 5.23 7.84 -7.96
N SER A 20 4.41 6.79 -7.98
CA SER A 20 3.37 6.62 -9.00
C SER A 20 2.43 7.81 -9.04
N GLN A 21 1.93 8.28 -7.89
CA GLN A 21 1.06 9.46 -7.84
C GLN A 21 1.72 10.70 -8.42
N ARG A 22 3.01 10.92 -8.16
CA ARG A 22 3.75 12.05 -8.75
C ARG A 22 3.85 11.92 -10.27
N LEU A 23 4.24 10.76 -10.76
CA LEU A 23 4.36 10.48 -12.19
C LEU A 23 3.01 10.62 -12.92
N LEU A 24 1.91 10.18 -12.28
CA LEU A 24 0.56 10.33 -12.84
C LEU A 24 0.16 11.81 -12.99
N LYS A 25 0.59 12.67 -12.06
CA LYS A 25 0.39 14.14 -12.19
C LYS A 25 1.26 14.75 -13.28
N GLU A 26 2.42 14.14 -13.58
CA GLU A 26 3.31 14.54 -14.67
C GLU A 26 2.84 14.05 -16.05
N GLY A 27 1.74 13.27 -16.10
CA GLY A 27 1.17 12.74 -17.34
C GLY A 27 1.54 11.28 -17.64
N ALA A 28 1.97 10.49 -16.66
CA ALA A 28 2.06 9.04 -16.82
C ALA A 28 0.66 8.41 -16.98
N LEU A 29 0.58 7.25 -17.62
CA LEU A 29 -0.64 6.45 -17.73
C LEU A 29 -0.64 5.35 -16.66
N LEU A 30 -1.77 5.18 -15.96
CA LEU A 30 -1.97 4.03 -15.07
C LEU A 30 -2.70 2.90 -15.82
N VAL A 31 -2.15 1.70 -15.82
CA VAL A 31 -2.81 0.50 -16.35
C VAL A 31 -3.14 -0.43 -15.19
N ASP A 32 -4.43 -0.63 -14.95
CA ASP A 32 -4.92 -1.55 -13.92
C ASP A 32 -5.15 -2.93 -14.54
N VAL A 33 -4.37 -3.92 -14.09
CA VAL A 33 -4.46 -5.30 -14.60
C VAL A 33 -5.39 -6.22 -13.81
N ARG A 34 -6.19 -5.65 -12.89
CA ARG A 34 -7.22 -6.38 -12.16
C ARG A 34 -8.43 -6.66 -13.03
N GLU A 35 -9.25 -7.61 -12.59
CA GLU A 35 -10.51 -7.92 -13.25
C GLU A 35 -11.48 -6.73 -13.09
N PRO A 36 -12.38 -6.49 -14.07
CA PRO A 36 -13.24 -5.31 -14.08
C PRO A 36 -14.19 -5.29 -12.87
N ASP A 37 -14.58 -6.45 -12.35
CA ASP A 37 -15.37 -6.56 -11.13
C ASP A 37 -14.63 -6.00 -9.90
N GLU A 38 -13.30 -6.19 -9.80
CA GLU A 38 -12.49 -5.62 -8.72
C GLU A 38 -12.39 -4.09 -8.84
N VAL A 39 -12.24 -3.59 -10.08
CA VAL A 39 -12.13 -2.16 -10.37
C VAL A 39 -13.47 -1.44 -10.12
N ALA A 40 -14.59 -2.11 -10.39
CA ALA A 40 -15.92 -1.59 -10.11
C ALA A 40 -16.18 -1.39 -8.60
N GLN A 41 -15.60 -2.24 -7.75
CA GLN A 41 -15.66 -2.09 -6.30
C GLN A 41 -14.73 -0.98 -5.80
N VAL A 42 -13.45 -1.06 -6.17
CA VAL A 42 -12.45 -0.02 -5.92
C VAL A 42 -11.49 0.13 -7.08
N GLY A 43 -11.50 1.33 -7.66
CA GLY A 43 -10.61 1.75 -8.74
C GLY A 43 -9.72 2.92 -8.35
N PHE A 44 -8.74 3.21 -9.19
CA PHE A 44 -7.95 4.43 -9.08
C PHE A 44 -8.76 5.64 -9.58
N ALA A 45 -8.62 6.80 -8.94
CA ALA A 45 -9.24 8.04 -9.38
C ALA A 45 -8.22 9.19 -9.49
N GLY A 46 -8.64 10.31 -10.07
CA GLY A 46 -7.83 11.53 -10.17
C GLY A 46 -6.61 11.42 -11.08
N CYS A 47 -6.57 10.41 -11.94
CA CYS A 47 -5.53 10.18 -12.94
C CYS A 47 -6.12 9.46 -14.16
N GLU A 48 -5.38 9.47 -15.26
CA GLU A 48 -5.73 8.69 -16.45
C GLU A 48 -5.43 7.22 -16.17
N VAL A 49 -6.50 6.42 -16.07
CA VAL A 49 -6.43 4.98 -15.78
C VAL A 49 -7.13 4.20 -16.89
N VAL A 50 -6.47 3.14 -17.36
CA VAL A 50 -7.02 2.17 -18.31
C VAL A 50 -7.05 0.81 -17.63
N ASN A 51 -8.23 0.19 -17.56
CA ASN A 51 -8.35 -1.17 -17.06
C ASN A 51 -8.15 -2.17 -18.22
N ILE A 52 -7.11 -3.00 -18.09
CA ILE A 52 -6.81 -4.10 -19.02
C ILE A 52 -6.61 -5.36 -18.19
N PRO A 53 -7.65 -6.19 -18.01
CA PRO A 53 -7.57 -7.39 -17.20
C PRO A 53 -6.42 -8.30 -17.66
N LEU A 54 -5.71 -8.92 -16.71
CA LEU A 54 -4.57 -9.80 -17.04
C LEU A 54 -4.95 -10.89 -18.05
N SER A 55 -6.18 -11.41 -17.95
CA SER A 55 -6.75 -12.43 -18.84
C SER A 55 -6.84 -11.99 -20.31
N GLN A 56 -6.94 -10.69 -20.59
CA GLN A 56 -7.04 -10.11 -21.93
C GLN A 56 -5.78 -9.30 -22.32
N PHE A 57 -4.78 -9.26 -21.43
CA PHE A 57 -3.63 -8.39 -21.59
C PHE A 57 -2.76 -8.79 -22.79
N GLU A 58 -2.68 -10.08 -23.09
CA GLU A 58 -1.93 -10.61 -24.23
C GLU A 58 -2.53 -10.22 -25.59
N ASP A 59 -3.83 -9.93 -25.64
CA ASP A 59 -4.51 -9.47 -26.86
C ASP A 59 -4.56 -7.93 -26.93
N ARG A 60 -4.64 -7.26 -25.77
CA ARG A 60 -4.91 -5.81 -25.66
C ARG A 60 -3.69 -4.95 -25.32
N TRP A 61 -2.50 -5.53 -25.18
CA TRP A 61 -1.27 -4.78 -24.86
C TRP A 61 -0.95 -3.65 -25.85
N GLN A 62 -1.45 -3.73 -27.09
CA GLN A 62 -1.25 -2.71 -28.11
C GLN A 62 -1.98 -1.39 -27.81
N GLU A 63 -2.98 -1.41 -26.93
CA GLU A 63 -3.66 -0.20 -26.44
C GLU A 63 -2.76 0.65 -25.55
N VAL A 64 -1.69 0.06 -25.00
CA VAL A 64 -0.75 0.76 -24.13
C VAL A 64 0.19 1.64 -24.97
N PRO A 65 0.20 2.97 -24.77
CA PRO A 65 1.05 3.88 -25.51
C PRO A 65 2.53 3.65 -25.18
N ARG A 66 3.39 3.81 -26.19
CA ARG A 66 4.85 3.67 -26.05
C ARG A 66 5.58 5.01 -25.85
N ASP A 67 4.91 6.12 -26.17
CA ASP A 67 5.47 7.49 -26.13
C ASP A 67 5.52 8.13 -24.74
N ARG A 68 4.90 7.52 -23.72
CA ARG A 68 4.83 8.07 -22.36
C ARG A 68 5.13 7.01 -21.31
N ASP A 69 5.34 7.46 -20.07
CA ASP A 69 5.55 6.59 -18.93
C ASP A 69 4.26 5.83 -18.59
N VAL A 70 4.38 4.51 -18.46
CA VAL A 70 3.27 3.61 -18.14
C VAL A 70 3.54 2.93 -16.82
N ILE A 71 2.57 3.03 -15.92
CA ILE A 71 2.61 2.44 -14.59
C ILE A 71 1.58 1.32 -14.55
N LEU A 72 2.01 0.09 -14.29
CA LEU A 72 1.12 -1.05 -14.13
C LEU A 72 0.82 -1.26 -12.66
N ALA A 73 -0.45 -1.45 -12.34
CA ALA A 73 -0.93 -1.63 -10.99
C ALA A 73 -1.85 -2.86 -10.88
N CYS A 74 -1.81 -3.53 -9.74
CA CYS A 74 -2.81 -4.52 -9.36
C CYS A 74 -3.09 -4.43 -7.85
N ALA A 75 -3.65 -5.48 -7.23
CA ALA A 75 -3.90 -5.52 -5.79
C ALA A 75 -2.62 -5.27 -4.96
N ALA A 76 -1.63 -6.17 -5.10
CA ALA A 76 -0.40 -6.18 -4.29
C ALA A 76 0.92 -5.98 -5.09
N GLY A 77 0.85 -5.83 -6.41
CA GLY A 77 2.01 -5.67 -7.30
C GLY A 77 2.52 -6.95 -7.99
N VAL A 78 1.92 -8.12 -7.74
CA VAL A 78 2.37 -9.43 -8.30
C VAL A 78 1.88 -9.64 -9.74
N ARG A 79 0.58 -9.42 -9.99
CA ARG A 79 -0.02 -9.54 -11.34
C ARG A 79 0.54 -8.49 -12.31
N SER A 80 0.70 -7.25 -11.83
CA SER A 80 1.27 -6.14 -12.61
C SER A 80 2.75 -6.35 -12.94
N LEU A 81 3.51 -7.05 -12.09
CA LEU A 81 4.90 -7.41 -12.40
C LEU A 81 4.99 -8.31 -13.64
N LYS A 82 4.13 -9.32 -13.75
CA LYS A 82 4.07 -10.20 -14.93
C LYS A 82 3.72 -9.41 -16.19
N ALA A 83 2.71 -8.55 -16.11
CA ALA A 83 2.31 -7.68 -17.22
C ALA A 83 3.44 -6.70 -17.62
N THR A 84 4.21 -6.20 -16.64
CA THR A 84 5.37 -5.33 -16.89
C THR A 84 6.45 -6.08 -17.67
N TYR A 85 6.82 -7.28 -17.25
CA TYR A 85 7.77 -8.12 -17.99
C TYR A 85 7.29 -8.46 -19.39
N PHE A 86 5.99 -8.73 -19.56
CA PHE A 86 5.40 -8.97 -20.87
C PHE A 86 5.58 -7.75 -21.80
N LEU A 87 5.27 -6.54 -21.32
CA LEU A 87 5.48 -5.32 -22.11
C LEU A 87 6.97 -5.08 -22.40
N MET A 88 7.86 -5.33 -21.45
CA MET A 88 9.31 -5.24 -21.68
C MET A 88 9.76 -6.20 -22.78
N TYR A 89 9.21 -7.42 -22.80
CA TYR A 89 9.47 -8.39 -23.87
C TYR A 89 8.97 -7.88 -25.24
N GLN A 90 7.83 -7.19 -25.28
CA GLN A 90 7.32 -6.53 -26.49
C GLN A 90 8.10 -5.27 -26.91
N GLY A 91 9.12 -4.87 -26.14
CA GLY A 91 10.01 -3.74 -26.44
C GLY A 91 9.60 -2.42 -25.79
N TYR A 92 8.72 -2.44 -24.80
CA TYR A 92 8.42 -1.23 -24.01
C TYR A 92 9.59 -0.92 -23.08
N THR A 93 10.12 0.30 -23.17
CA THR A 93 11.24 0.77 -22.35
C THR A 93 10.79 1.63 -21.15
N ARG A 94 9.59 2.20 -21.22
CA ARG A 94 9.04 3.16 -20.24
C ARG A 94 7.94 2.58 -19.36
N VAL A 95 8.09 1.32 -18.95
CA VAL A 95 7.11 0.61 -18.12
C VAL A 95 7.62 0.45 -16.69
N MET A 96 6.70 0.61 -15.74
CA MET A 96 7.00 0.56 -14.31
C MET A 96 5.95 -0.26 -13.57
N ASN A 97 6.38 -1.12 -12.66
CA ASN A 97 5.48 -1.87 -11.78
C ASN A 97 5.21 -1.08 -10.49
N MET A 98 3.94 -0.84 -10.17
CA MET A 98 3.57 -0.23 -8.89
C MET A 98 3.45 -1.28 -7.78
N LYS A 99 4.32 -1.19 -6.79
CA LYS A 99 4.35 -2.08 -5.63
C LYS A 99 4.28 -1.29 -4.31
N PRO A 100 3.39 -1.63 -3.38
CA PRO A 100 2.56 -2.84 -3.32
C PRO A 100 1.11 -2.63 -3.82
N GLY A 101 0.94 -2.14 -5.07
CA GLY A 101 -0.38 -2.07 -5.70
C GLY A 101 -1.39 -1.11 -5.05
N ILE A 102 -2.69 -1.36 -5.28
CA ILE A 102 -3.79 -0.50 -4.82
C ILE A 102 -4.02 -0.57 -3.31
N ASP A 103 -3.63 -1.67 -2.64
CA ASP A 103 -3.80 -1.83 -1.19
C ASP A 103 -3.17 -0.65 -0.43
N ARG A 104 -1.93 -0.32 -0.80
CA ARG A 104 -1.22 0.82 -0.20
C ARG A 104 -1.64 2.17 -0.77
N TRP A 105 -2.26 2.20 -1.94
CA TRP A 105 -2.85 3.43 -2.49
C TRP A 105 -4.05 3.86 -1.63
N VAL A 106 -4.93 2.93 -1.30
CA VAL A 106 -6.09 3.14 -0.43
C VAL A 106 -5.64 3.49 0.99
N GLN A 107 -4.69 2.75 1.57
CA GLN A 107 -4.16 3.04 2.92
C GLN A 107 -3.54 4.44 3.03
N ARG A 108 -3.03 4.99 1.92
CA ARG A 108 -2.47 6.35 1.88
C ARG A 108 -3.53 7.44 1.73
N GLY A 109 -4.81 7.08 1.57
CA GLY A 109 -5.89 8.03 1.36
C GLY A 109 -5.80 8.73 0.01
N PHE A 110 -5.20 8.08 -1.00
CA PHE A 110 -5.17 8.63 -2.34
C PHE A 110 -6.53 8.54 -3.04
N PRO A 111 -6.78 9.32 -4.11
CA PRO A 111 -8.07 9.33 -4.77
C PRO A 111 -8.40 7.95 -5.33
N ILE A 112 -9.56 7.43 -4.97
CA ILE A 112 -10.12 6.17 -5.46
C ILE A 112 -11.55 6.38 -5.92
N THR A 113 -11.99 5.49 -6.80
CA THR A 113 -13.40 5.34 -7.18
C THR A 113 -13.98 4.18 -6.39
N GLY A 114 -15.21 4.30 -5.88
CA GLY A 114 -15.87 3.27 -5.09
C GLY A 114 -15.56 3.35 -3.59
N SER A 115 -15.60 2.21 -2.90
CA SER A 115 -15.57 2.15 -1.42
C SER A 115 -14.26 1.57 -0.90
N ALA A 116 -13.44 2.37 -0.21
CA ALA A 116 -12.14 1.98 0.36
C ALA A 116 -12.15 0.64 1.14
N GLU A 117 -13.29 0.27 1.71
CA GLU A 117 -13.55 -0.96 2.46
C GLU A 117 -13.39 -2.24 1.63
N ALA A 118 -13.57 -2.18 0.31
CA ALA A 118 -13.48 -3.36 -0.56
C ALA A 118 -12.04 -3.87 -0.76
N VAL A 119 -11.03 -3.02 -0.52
CA VAL A 119 -9.63 -3.42 -0.59
C VAL A 119 -9.21 -3.82 0.82
N GLY A 120 -9.36 -5.10 1.11
CA GLY A 120 -9.15 -5.72 2.42
C GLY A 120 -7.94 -5.17 3.17
N GLY A 121 -8.21 -4.22 4.04
CA GLY A 121 -7.20 -3.45 4.74
C GLY A 121 -7.92 -2.49 5.65
N SER A 122 -8.39 -3.03 6.77
CA SER A 122 -8.89 -2.29 7.93
C SER A 122 -8.24 -0.91 7.97
N ALA A 123 -9.06 0.12 7.78
CA ALA A 123 -8.79 1.42 8.35
C ALA A 123 -8.85 1.28 9.89
N ALA A 124 -7.86 0.58 10.44
CA ALA A 124 -7.35 0.85 11.75
C ALA A 124 -6.26 1.93 11.53
N ALA A 125 -6.60 3.19 11.27
CA ALA A 125 -7.01 4.09 12.34
C ALA A 125 -7.23 3.34 13.66
N SER A 126 -6.16 3.13 14.43
CA SER A 126 -6.29 3.02 15.87
C SER A 126 -6.97 4.30 16.37
N SER A 127 -8.29 4.37 16.23
CA SER A 127 -9.16 5.07 17.17
C SER A 127 -9.51 4.04 18.24
N CYS A 128 -8.47 3.61 18.95
CA CYS A 128 -8.64 3.52 20.39
C CYS A 128 -8.83 4.98 20.80
N CYS A 129 -10.05 5.31 21.21
CA CYS A 129 -10.52 6.62 21.65
C CYS A 129 -11.15 7.53 20.58
N GLY A 130 -12.49 7.49 20.53
CA GLY A 130 -13.17 8.71 20.97
C GLY A 130 -12.73 9.03 22.41
N GLY A 131 -12.31 10.22 22.78
CA GLY A 131 -12.47 11.49 22.07
C GLY A 131 -11.22 12.05 21.41
N THR A 132 -11.42 12.41 20.14
CA THR A 132 -10.86 13.56 19.41
C THR A 132 -9.34 13.75 19.30
N ALA A 133 -8.96 13.82 18.02
CA ALA A 133 -7.94 14.69 17.40
C ALA A 133 -6.57 14.08 17.04
N GLU A 134 -6.34 14.11 15.73
CA GLU A 134 -5.10 14.40 15.01
C GLU A 134 -3.88 13.44 15.06
N ALA A 135 -3.65 12.87 13.86
CA ALA A 135 -2.36 12.78 13.15
C ALA A 135 -1.11 12.30 13.90
N LYS A 136 -0.58 11.15 13.47
CA LYS A 136 0.86 10.86 13.60
C LYS A 136 1.37 10.04 12.41
N PRO A 137 2.61 10.28 11.97
CA PRO A 137 3.58 9.17 11.97
C PRO A 137 5.00 9.64 12.43
N PRO A 138 6.06 8.80 12.43
CA PRO A 138 6.43 7.82 13.47
C PRO A 138 7.92 8.03 13.93
N PRO A 139 8.74 7.01 14.27
CA PRO A 139 8.78 6.18 15.49
C PRO A 139 10.17 6.17 16.20
N ALA A 140 10.26 5.68 17.44
CA ALA A 140 11.43 4.89 17.90
C ALA A 140 11.25 4.27 19.31
N ALA A 141 11.47 2.95 19.34
CA ALA A 141 12.21 2.18 20.34
C ALA A 141 11.63 1.83 21.73
N ALA A 142 11.91 0.56 22.06
CA ALA A 142 12.16 -0.05 23.36
C ALA A 142 10.99 -0.71 24.10
N ALA A 143 11.16 -2.03 24.20
CA ALA A 143 10.56 -3.02 25.10
C ALA A 143 10.20 -2.53 26.51
N CYS A 144 9.20 -3.18 27.12
CA CYS A 144 9.40 -4.08 28.26
C CYS A 144 8.08 -4.76 28.67
N VAL A 145 8.18 -6.06 28.95
CA VAL A 145 7.16 -6.88 29.59
C VAL A 145 7.33 -6.82 31.11
N CYS A 146 6.24 -6.97 31.86
CA CYS A 146 6.17 -7.59 33.19
C CYS A 146 4.68 -7.81 33.51
N GLY A 147 4.31 -9.03 33.90
CA GLY A 147 2.93 -9.46 34.07
C GLY A 147 2.40 -9.41 35.51
N ASP A 148 1.25 -10.08 35.61
CA ASP A 148 0.55 -10.65 36.78
C ASP A 148 -0.31 -9.77 37.68
N GLY A 149 -1.50 -10.31 38.00
CA GLY A 149 -2.19 -10.06 39.26
C GLY A 149 -3.51 -9.28 39.20
N ASP A 150 -4.61 -9.99 38.97
CA ASP A 150 -5.92 -9.60 39.54
C ASP A 150 -5.99 -10.17 40.97
N VAL A 151 -6.12 -9.32 41.99
CA VAL A 151 -6.97 -9.63 43.14
C VAL A 151 -7.43 -8.38 43.88
N THR A 152 -8.75 -8.32 44.02
CA THR A 152 -9.59 -7.49 44.87
C THR A 152 -9.10 -7.38 46.33
N THR A 153 -9.26 -6.19 46.92
CA THR A 153 -9.85 -5.89 48.26
C THR A 153 -9.06 -4.82 49.05
N ALA A 154 -9.83 -3.94 49.71
CA ALA A 154 -9.48 -2.93 50.71
C ALA A 154 -8.90 -1.61 50.16
N SER A 155 -9.72 -0.56 50.03
CA SER A 155 -10.19 0.37 51.09
C SER A 155 -9.14 1.42 51.47
N ALA A 156 -9.61 2.67 51.42
CA ALA A 156 -9.04 3.90 51.96
C ALA A 156 -7.89 4.57 51.17
N CYS A 157 -8.27 5.44 50.24
CA CYS A 157 -7.54 6.68 49.98
C CYS A 157 -7.86 7.67 51.11
N CYS A 158 -6.87 8.08 51.90
CA CYS A 158 -6.72 9.46 52.37
C CYS A 158 -5.41 9.63 53.16
N GLY A 159 -4.50 10.41 52.56
CA GLY A 159 -3.73 11.49 53.19
C GLY A 159 -2.95 11.22 54.48
N GLY A 160 -1.65 11.51 54.46
CA GLY A 160 -0.93 11.86 55.68
C GLY A 160 0.57 11.70 55.57
N ALA A 161 1.28 12.82 55.68
CA ALA A 161 2.72 12.89 55.85
C ALA A 161 3.22 12.03 57.02
N ALA A 162 4.43 11.47 56.90
CA ALA A 162 5.55 11.68 57.82
C ALA A 162 6.56 10.51 57.80
N GLN A 163 7.81 10.89 57.49
CA GLN A 163 9.04 10.60 58.24
C GLN A 163 9.45 9.15 58.57
N SER A 164 10.58 8.83 57.93
CA SER A 164 11.70 7.99 58.35
C SER A 164 11.95 7.80 59.87
N LYS A 165 12.51 6.61 60.19
CA LYS A 165 13.20 6.16 61.43
C LYS A 165 12.26 5.68 62.55
N SER A 166 12.41 4.54 63.26
CA SER A 166 13.57 3.70 63.60
C SER A 166 13.13 2.32 64.13
N SER A 167 13.90 1.26 63.84
CA SER A 167 14.54 0.38 64.84
C SER A 167 15.91 0.05 64.21
N CYS A 168 17.02 0.46 64.79
CA CYS A 168 17.69 -0.20 65.92
C CYS A 168 16.81 -0.81 67.00
N CYS A 169 17.20 -2.05 67.33
CA CYS A 169 16.78 -2.99 68.38
C CYS A 169 15.81 -4.07 67.92
#